data_AF-A0A955T673-F1
#
_entry.id   AF-A0A955T673-F1
#
_cell.length_a   1.000
_cell.length_b   1.000
_cell.length_c   1.000
_cell.angle_alpha   90.00
_cell.angle_beta   90.00
_cell.angle_gamma   90.00
#
_symmetry.space_group_name_H-M   'P 1'
#
loop_
_entity.id
_entity.type
_entity.pdbx_description
1 polymer ?
#
loop_
_entity_poly.entity_id
_entity_poly.type
_entity_poly.pdbx_seq_one_letter_code
_entity_poly.pdbx_strand_id
1 'polypeptide(L)'
;YDLVAEAKKEDGSSVWNEEEKLKVERDFILEYVIGAEPFVGGEGRADEDNNKAPRVYNAQAAVAKCLGIPELADVAIRGYEIVRDNSFLYDGMSTESPSYTNMYLSQLIAIPETLYGFEWPKVFEPRKGVYDPYADDKRLELMYRAVLDQLDPHYHYLPLSDTHVDSGPSRHIIEYGLKRFPEYFSGKYPAITGGGAPDQFALFYLDRKELENKQSFQLSEIYFPAWMTSIFRQGRADTGSVLSLVFNPKGGHRHQDNLSLYYFANGTGVLGDQGYVGDMPINRWIRSTKSHNLVVVDDSDQIFYGDEERVPALKLLATSPKVSFIEAESKAYPQCSEYRRLA
;
A
#
# COMPACT_ATOMS: atom_id res chain seq x y z
N TYR A 1 9.29 -2.73 26.32
CA TYR A 1 8.67 -2.59 27.64
C TYR A 1 7.69 -3.73 27.87
N ASP A 2 6.77 -3.98 26.93
CA ASP A 2 5.83 -5.12 26.93
C ASP A 2 6.42 -6.46 27.43
N LEU A 3 7.57 -6.90 26.90
CA LEU A 3 8.22 -8.16 27.32
C LEU A 3 8.79 -8.18 28.75
N VAL A 4 8.96 -7.02 29.39
CA VAL A 4 9.70 -6.87 30.66
C VAL A 4 8.90 -6.23 31.78
N ALA A 5 7.73 -5.63 31.48
CA ALA A 5 6.92 -4.89 32.46
C ALA A 5 6.49 -5.75 33.66
N GLU A 6 6.16 -7.02 33.38
CA GLU A 6 5.78 -8.02 34.39
C GLU A 6 6.90 -9.05 34.66
N ALA A 7 8.07 -8.89 34.05
CA ALA A 7 9.16 -9.83 34.23
C ALA A 7 9.65 -9.83 35.68
N LYS A 8 10.05 -11.02 36.15
CA LYS A 8 10.58 -11.25 37.49
C LYS A 8 12.03 -11.74 37.41
N LYS A 9 12.83 -11.37 38.41
CA LYS A 9 14.18 -11.89 38.63
C LYS A 9 14.10 -13.32 39.16
N GLU A 10 15.25 -14.00 39.24
CA GLU A 10 15.34 -15.37 39.76
C GLU A 10 14.81 -15.51 41.19
N ASP A 11 14.91 -14.44 42.00
CA ASP A 11 14.39 -14.39 43.37
C ASP A 11 12.88 -14.11 43.47
N GLY A 12 12.19 -13.98 42.33
CA GLY A 12 10.76 -13.70 42.24
C GLY A 12 10.37 -12.23 42.40
N SER A 13 11.32 -11.32 42.65
CA SER A 13 11.06 -9.89 42.67
C SER A 13 10.86 -9.34 41.25
N SER A 14 10.05 -8.29 41.10
CA SER A 14 9.85 -7.61 39.81
C SER A 14 11.18 -7.04 39.29
N VAL A 15 11.38 -7.10 37.97
CA VAL A 15 12.51 -6.44 37.31
C VAL A 15 12.46 -4.93 37.51
N TRP A 16 11.26 -4.36 37.51
CA TRP A 16 10.98 -2.95 37.74
C TRP A 16 10.28 -2.75 39.08
N ASN A 17 10.76 -1.80 39.89
CA ASN A 17 9.98 -1.33 41.03
C ASN A 17 8.90 -0.32 40.58
N GLU A 18 7.93 -0.02 41.46
CA GLU A 18 6.78 0.84 41.11
C GLU A 18 7.19 2.26 40.70
N GLU A 19 8.23 2.84 41.29
CA GLU A 19 8.73 4.16 40.91
C GLU A 19 9.35 4.14 39.50
N GLU A 20 10.10 3.08 39.17
CA GLU A 20 10.68 2.91 37.85
C GLU A 20 9.60 2.67 36.78
N LYS A 21 8.57 1.87 37.10
CA LYS A 21 7.42 1.68 36.20
C LYS A 21 6.73 3.00 35.91
N LEU A 22 6.43 3.79 36.94
CA LEU A 22 5.80 5.11 36.75
C LEU A 22 6.66 6.04 35.88
N LYS A 23 7.99 6.05 36.06
CA LYS A 23 8.88 6.85 35.20
C LYS A 23 8.85 6.40 33.74
N VAL A 24 8.78 5.09 33.48
CA VAL A 24 8.76 4.56 32.11
C VAL A 24 7.38 4.77 31.47
N GLU A 25 6.31 4.39 32.17
CA GLU A 25 4.95 4.45 31.63
C GLU A 25 4.45 5.88 31.51
N ARG A 26 4.47 6.65 32.61
CA ARG A 26 3.97 8.03 32.64
C ARG A 26 4.96 8.98 31.99
N ASP A 27 6.18 9.07 32.53
CA ASP A 27 7.11 10.17 32.19
C ASP A 27 7.84 9.98 30.83
N PHE A 28 7.68 8.82 30.19
CA PHE A 28 8.32 8.54 28.90
C PHE A 28 7.32 8.05 27.84
N ILE A 29 6.67 6.92 28.06
CA ILE A 29 5.78 6.31 27.05
C ILE A 29 4.55 7.17 26.79
N LEU A 30 3.84 7.59 27.85
CA LEU A 30 2.64 8.42 27.71
C LEU A 30 2.97 9.85 27.25
N GLU A 31 4.00 10.48 27.82
CA GLU A 31 4.45 11.81 27.36
C GLU A 31 4.79 11.84 25.86
N TYR A 32 5.41 10.77 25.33
CA TYR A 32 5.69 10.67 23.89
C TYR A 32 4.40 10.68 23.05
N VAL A 33 3.39 9.92 23.47
CA VAL A 33 2.11 9.85 22.75
C VAL A 33 1.34 11.16 22.87
N ILE A 34 1.22 11.71 24.07
CA ILE A 34 0.54 13.00 24.34
C ILE A 34 1.18 14.12 23.50
N GLY A 35 2.52 14.16 23.44
CA GLY A 35 3.24 15.12 22.59
C GLY A 35 2.99 14.95 21.10
N ALA A 36 2.54 13.78 20.65
CA ALA A 36 2.24 13.48 19.25
C ALA A 36 0.78 13.72 18.86
N GLU A 37 -0.17 13.72 19.80
CA GLU A 37 -1.61 13.92 19.53
C GLU A 37 -1.93 15.19 18.73
N PRO A 38 -1.27 16.35 18.94
CA PRO A 38 -1.54 17.54 18.13
C PRO A 38 -1.31 17.34 16.63
N PHE A 39 -0.48 16.38 16.22
CA PHE A 39 -0.24 16.08 14.80
C PHE A 39 -1.35 15.26 14.14
N VAL A 40 -2.37 14.83 14.91
CA VAL A 40 -3.54 14.07 14.41
C VAL A 40 -4.87 14.66 14.89
N GLY A 41 -4.86 15.94 15.27
CA GLY A 41 -6.06 16.71 15.68
C GLY A 41 -6.18 16.96 17.19
N GLY A 42 -5.31 16.40 18.01
CA GLY A 42 -5.32 16.54 19.47
C GLY A 42 -5.90 15.33 20.22
N GLU A 43 -6.08 15.49 21.53
CA GLU A 43 -6.53 14.41 22.44
C GLU A 43 -7.83 13.76 21.97
N GLY A 44 -7.81 12.43 21.80
CA GLY A 44 -8.97 11.65 21.36
C GLY A 44 -9.38 11.83 19.89
N ARG A 45 -8.63 12.59 19.09
CA ARG A 45 -8.94 12.92 17.69
C ARG A 45 -8.17 12.03 16.71
N ALA A 46 -8.75 11.82 15.55
CA ALA A 46 -8.14 11.08 14.44
C ALA A 46 -8.46 11.82 13.14
N ASP A 47 -8.06 13.08 13.07
CA ASP A 47 -8.54 14.02 12.05
C ASP A 47 -7.65 14.05 10.80
N GLU A 48 -6.49 13.37 10.83
CA GLU A 48 -5.49 13.39 9.78
C GLU A 48 -5.43 12.07 9.01
N ASP A 49 -5.47 12.16 7.68
CA ASP A 49 -5.55 11.04 6.74
C ASP A 49 -4.37 10.95 5.77
N ASN A 50 -3.40 11.86 5.90
CA ASN A 50 -2.25 11.96 5.00
C ASN A 50 -1.21 10.84 5.23
N ASN A 51 -0.27 10.71 4.29
CA ASN A 51 0.78 9.68 4.31
C ASN A 51 1.78 9.73 5.49
N LYS A 52 1.71 10.72 6.38
CA LYS A 52 2.53 10.80 7.59
C LYS A 52 1.77 10.43 8.85
N ALA A 53 0.45 10.59 8.87
CA ALA A 53 -0.42 10.33 10.00
C ALA A 53 -0.31 8.89 10.56
N PRO A 54 -0.17 7.81 9.75
CA PRO A 54 -0.06 6.45 10.25
C PRO A 54 1.06 6.23 11.28
N ARG A 55 2.15 7.02 11.22
CA ARG A 55 3.25 6.92 12.20
C ARG A 55 2.80 7.28 13.62
N VAL A 56 1.89 8.24 13.76
CA VAL A 56 1.35 8.69 15.06
C VAL A 56 0.32 7.67 15.56
N TYR A 57 -0.60 7.24 14.70
CA TYR A 57 -1.58 6.21 15.06
C TYR A 57 -0.92 4.88 15.44
N ASN A 58 0.20 4.52 14.80
CA ASN A 58 0.97 3.32 15.17
C ASN A 58 1.58 3.45 16.57
N ALA A 59 2.11 4.63 16.94
CA ALA A 59 2.59 4.87 18.28
C ALA A 59 1.46 4.75 19.32
N GLN A 60 0.29 5.32 19.03
CA GLN A 60 -0.90 5.18 19.87
C GLN A 60 -1.34 3.72 20.00
N ALA A 61 -1.36 2.95 18.91
CA ALA A 61 -1.67 1.51 18.92
C ALA A 61 -0.71 0.71 19.82
N ALA A 62 0.60 0.95 19.69
CA ALA A 62 1.62 0.27 20.48
C ALA A 62 1.48 0.59 21.98
N VAL A 63 1.23 1.85 22.34
CA VAL A 63 1.03 2.25 23.73
C VAL A 63 -0.29 1.72 24.28
N ALA A 64 -1.36 1.75 23.49
CA ALA A 64 -2.65 1.18 23.87
C ALA A 64 -2.55 -0.32 24.17
N LYS A 65 -1.87 -1.08 23.30
CA LYS A 65 -1.64 -2.52 23.51
C LYS A 65 -0.78 -2.77 24.76
N CYS A 66 0.29 -2.00 24.92
CA CYS A 66 1.26 -2.18 26.00
C CYS A 66 0.72 -1.80 27.38
N LEU A 67 -0.11 -0.76 27.49
CA LEU A 67 -0.62 -0.24 28.77
C LEU A 67 -2.11 -0.54 29.00
N GLY A 68 -2.79 -1.15 28.03
CA GLY A 68 -4.22 -1.48 28.13
C GLY A 68 -5.15 -0.27 28.11
N ILE A 69 -4.81 0.77 27.33
CA ILE A 69 -5.58 2.03 27.26
C ILE A 69 -6.55 1.98 26.07
N PRO A 70 -7.86 1.72 26.28
CA PRO A 70 -8.80 1.50 25.19
C PRO A 70 -9.07 2.78 24.37
N GLU A 71 -9.01 3.96 24.97
CA GLU A 71 -9.21 5.23 24.26
C GLU A 71 -8.15 5.43 23.17
N LEU A 72 -6.88 5.13 23.47
CA LEU A 72 -5.79 5.21 22.49
C LEU A 72 -5.91 4.12 21.41
N ALA A 73 -6.38 2.92 21.76
CA ALA A 73 -6.65 1.87 20.78
C ALA A 73 -7.74 2.32 19.80
N ASP A 74 -8.82 2.94 20.30
CA ASP A 74 -9.91 3.44 19.47
C ASP A 74 -9.46 4.57 18.53
N VAL A 75 -8.66 5.52 19.03
CA VAL A 75 -8.07 6.58 18.21
C VAL A 75 -7.21 5.99 17.09
N ALA A 76 -6.32 5.07 17.41
CA ALA A 76 -5.44 4.44 16.43
C ALA A 76 -6.24 3.69 15.35
N ILE A 77 -7.30 2.97 15.73
CA ILE A 77 -8.15 2.25 14.78
C ILE A 77 -8.96 3.22 13.90
N ARG A 78 -9.50 4.31 14.47
CA ARG A 78 -10.16 5.35 13.66
C ARG A 78 -9.20 6.02 12.68
N GLY A 79 -7.96 6.27 13.10
CA GLY A 79 -6.90 6.76 12.23
C GLY A 79 -6.57 5.78 11.11
N TYR A 80 -6.50 4.49 11.42
CA TYR A 80 -6.38 3.43 10.41
C TYR A 80 -7.56 3.45 9.42
N GLU A 81 -8.80 3.49 9.92
CA GLU A 81 -10.02 3.48 9.11
C GLU A 81 -10.08 4.69 8.16
N ILE A 82 -9.75 5.88 8.65
CA ILE A 82 -9.76 7.12 7.85
C ILE A 82 -8.68 7.10 6.77
N VAL A 83 -7.43 6.74 7.11
CA VAL A 83 -6.36 6.65 6.11
C VAL A 83 -6.68 5.56 5.08
N ARG A 84 -7.17 4.40 5.52
CA ARG A 84 -7.64 3.31 4.63
C ARG A 84 -8.69 3.83 3.66
N ASP A 85 -9.70 4.54 4.15
CA ASP A 85 -10.86 4.93 3.36
C ASP A 85 -10.60 6.11 2.42
N ASN A 86 -9.62 6.96 2.74
CA ASN A 86 -9.28 8.14 1.92
C ASN A 86 -8.06 7.92 1.01
N SER A 87 -7.12 7.05 1.39
CA SER A 87 -5.89 6.81 0.61
C SER A 87 -5.97 5.59 -0.29
N PHE A 88 -6.93 4.67 -0.06
CA PHE A 88 -7.11 3.48 -0.89
C PHE A 88 -8.47 3.47 -1.59
N LEU A 89 -8.43 3.00 -2.83
CA LEU A 89 -9.59 2.79 -3.65
C LEU A 89 -10.24 1.44 -3.30
N TYR A 90 -11.48 1.24 -3.75
CA TYR A 90 -12.24 0.02 -3.44
C TYR A 90 -11.65 -1.26 -4.06
N ASP A 91 -10.69 -1.15 -4.98
CA ASP A 91 -9.94 -2.26 -5.58
C ASP A 91 -8.57 -2.49 -4.92
N GLY A 92 -8.29 -1.81 -3.80
CA GLY A 92 -7.09 -1.99 -2.98
C GLY A 92 -5.88 -1.18 -3.40
N MET A 93 -5.90 -0.53 -4.58
CA MET A 93 -4.84 0.38 -4.99
C MET A 93 -4.89 1.68 -4.21
N SER A 94 -3.75 2.32 -3.96
CA SER A 94 -3.77 3.70 -3.49
C SER A 94 -4.39 4.63 -4.53
N THR A 95 -4.86 5.79 -4.10
CA THR A 95 -5.33 6.87 -4.98
C THR A 95 -4.20 7.45 -5.84
N GLU A 96 -2.95 7.06 -5.63
CA GLU A 96 -1.77 7.78 -6.11
C GLU A 96 -0.98 6.98 -7.16
N SER A 97 -0.23 5.96 -6.75
CA SER A 97 0.66 5.19 -7.64
C SER A 97 0.97 3.80 -7.06
N PRO A 98 1.56 2.90 -7.84
CA PRO A 98 2.09 1.64 -7.34
C PRO A 98 3.01 1.75 -6.13
N SER A 99 4.03 2.62 -6.19
CA SER A 99 4.92 2.87 -5.04
C SER A 99 4.17 3.43 -3.84
N TYR A 100 3.16 4.28 -4.05
CA TYR A 100 2.38 4.83 -2.95
C TYR A 100 1.43 3.81 -2.33
N THR A 101 0.93 2.83 -3.08
CA THR A 101 0.22 1.66 -2.52
C THR A 101 1.09 0.96 -1.49
N ASN A 102 2.35 0.69 -1.83
CA ASN A 102 3.31 0.14 -0.88
C ASN A 102 3.59 1.09 0.29
N MET A 103 3.87 2.37 0.02
CA MET A 103 4.25 3.33 1.05
C MET A 103 3.14 3.54 2.08
N TYR A 104 1.89 3.78 1.66
CA TYR A 104 0.76 3.90 2.58
C TYR A 104 0.58 2.60 3.35
N LEU A 105 0.52 1.45 2.66
CA LEU A 105 0.24 0.18 3.31
C LEU A 105 1.33 -0.15 4.34
N SER A 106 2.61 0.06 3.98
CA SER A 106 3.76 -0.23 4.83
C SER A 106 3.69 0.46 6.19
N GLN A 107 3.16 1.67 6.25
CA GLN A 107 3.05 2.45 7.48
C GLN A 107 1.74 2.16 8.21
N LEU A 108 0.69 1.86 7.46
CA LEU A 108 -0.67 1.68 7.96
C LEU A 108 -0.87 0.32 8.63
N ILE A 109 -0.34 -0.77 8.07
CA ILE A 109 -0.61 -2.14 8.54
C ILE A 109 -0.06 -2.47 9.92
N ALA A 110 0.91 -1.71 10.40
CA ALA A 110 1.42 -1.87 11.75
C ALA A 110 0.32 -1.63 12.81
N ILE A 111 -0.65 -0.76 12.53
CA ILE A 111 -1.76 -0.46 13.45
C ILE A 111 -2.69 -1.68 13.64
N PRO A 112 -3.32 -2.24 12.58
CA PRO A 112 -4.19 -3.39 12.73
C PRO A 112 -3.44 -4.63 13.22
N GLU A 113 -2.17 -4.81 12.84
CA GLU A 113 -1.36 -5.93 13.35
C GLU A 113 -1.04 -5.77 14.84
N THR A 114 -0.63 -4.59 15.30
CA THR A 114 -0.32 -4.33 16.72
C THR A 114 -1.54 -4.54 17.61
N LEU A 115 -2.70 -4.09 17.16
CA LEU A 115 -3.95 -4.22 17.92
C LEU A 115 -4.67 -5.54 17.67
N TYR A 116 -4.18 -6.42 16.79
CA TYR A 116 -4.79 -7.72 16.56
C TYR A 116 -4.97 -8.48 17.89
N GLY A 117 -6.17 -9.00 18.11
CA GLY A 117 -6.52 -9.69 19.36
C GLY A 117 -6.65 -8.77 20.57
N PHE A 118 -6.75 -7.44 20.39
CA PHE A 118 -7.06 -6.52 21.50
C PHE A 118 -8.48 -6.78 21.99
N GLU A 119 -8.61 -7.09 23.29
CA GLU A 119 -9.89 -7.33 23.95
C GLU A 119 -10.44 -6.01 24.51
N TRP A 120 -11.60 -5.59 24.01
CA TRP A 120 -12.23 -4.36 24.48
C TRP A 120 -12.77 -4.53 25.91
N PRO A 121 -12.46 -3.61 26.84
CA PRO A 121 -13.07 -3.60 28.17
C PRO A 121 -14.59 -3.51 28.05
N LYS A 122 -15.33 -4.29 28.85
CA LYS A 122 -16.81 -4.32 28.80
C LYS A 122 -17.46 -2.95 29.03
N VAL A 123 -16.77 -2.06 29.74
CA VAL A 123 -17.22 -0.70 30.07
C VAL A 123 -16.90 0.31 28.95
N PHE A 124 -16.07 -0.05 27.98
CA PHE A 124 -15.76 0.79 26.84
C PHE A 124 -16.86 0.61 25.79
N GLU A 125 -17.82 1.53 25.75
CA GLU A 125 -18.98 1.42 24.87
C GLU A 125 -18.69 1.52 23.35
N PRO A 126 -17.70 2.33 22.87
CA PRO A 126 -17.51 2.51 21.43
C PRO A 126 -17.19 1.22 20.66
N ARG A 127 -16.52 0.26 21.29
CA ARG A 127 -16.09 -0.99 20.65
C ARG A 127 -16.23 -2.17 21.62
N LYS A 128 -16.54 -3.37 21.11
CA LYS A 128 -16.82 -4.57 21.91
C LYS A 128 -16.17 -5.79 21.29
N GLY A 129 -15.95 -6.83 22.11
CA GLY A 129 -15.39 -8.10 21.66
C GLY A 129 -13.87 -8.03 21.48
N VAL A 130 -13.37 -8.79 20.51
CA VAL A 130 -11.95 -8.85 20.15
C VAL A 130 -11.76 -8.20 18.80
N TYR A 131 -10.75 -7.34 18.66
CA TYR A 131 -10.42 -6.73 17.38
C TYR A 131 -9.73 -7.72 16.45
N ASP A 132 -10.40 -8.09 15.36
CA ASP A 132 -9.86 -8.95 14.29
C ASP A 132 -10.11 -8.31 12.89
N PRO A 133 -9.25 -7.38 12.46
CA PRO A 133 -9.40 -6.73 11.17
C PRO A 133 -9.21 -7.69 9.99
N TYR A 134 -8.56 -8.85 10.19
CA TYR A 134 -8.34 -9.81 9.11
C TYR A 134 -9.59 -10.65 8.83
N ALA A 135 -10.46 -10.81 9.81
CA ALA A 135 -11.80 -11.38 9.61
C ALA A 135 -12.80 -10.32 9.08
N ASP A 136 -12.75 -9.10 9.64
CA ASP A 136 -13.83 -8.12 9.51
C ASP A 136 -13.61 -7.08 8.38
N ASP A 137 -12.37 -6.80 7.98
CA ASP A 137 -12.04 -5.76 7.01
C ASP A 137 -11.67 -6.33 5.64
N LYS A 138 -12.65 -6.37 4.73
CA LYS A 138 -12.42 -6.82 3.34
C LYS A 138 -11.59 -5.85 2.50
N ARG A 139 -11.50 -4.58 2.87
CA ARG A 139 -10.62 -3.64 2.16
C ARG A 139 -9.16 -3.95 2.47
N LEU A 140 -8.85 -4.32 3.70
CA LEU A 140 -7.50 -4.73 4.09
C LEU A 140 -6.98 -5.89 3.23
N GLU A 141 -7.81 -6.92 3.02
CA GLU A 141 -7.49 -8.04 2.13
C GLU A 141 -7.14 -7.56 0.71
N LEU A 142 -7.96 -6.67 0.13
CA LEU A 142 -7.72 -6.11 -1.20
C LEU A 142 -6.45 -5.26 -1.27
N MET A 143 -6.13 -4.50 -0.21
CA MET A 143 -4.91 -3.70 -0.15
C MET A 143 -3.65 -4.57 -0.13
N TYR A 144 -3.67 -5.68 0.62
CA TYR A 144 -2.59 -6.68 0.56
C TYR A 144 -2.47 -7.31 -0.82
N ARG A 145 -3.59 -7.65 -1.46
CA ARG A 145 -3.58 -8.23 -2.81
C ARG A 145 -3.02 -7.28 -3.85
N ALA A 146 -3.42 -6.00 -3.79
CA ALA A 146 -2.96 -4.96 -4.70
C ALA A 146 -1.43 -4.84 -4.71
N VAL A 147 -0.74 -5.07 -3.58
CA VAL A 147 0.73 -5.10 -3.51
C VAL A 147 1.38 -6.16 -4.42
N LEU A 148 0.73 -7.30 -4.66
CA LEU A 148 1.26 -8.32 -5.59
C LEU A 148 0.65 -8.24 -6.98
N ASP A 149 -0.65 -7.92 -7.08
CA ASP A 149 -1.40 -7.91 -8.35
C ASP A 149 -0.90 -6.83 -9.33
N GLN A 150 -0.09 -5.89 -8.86
CA GLN A 150 0.53 -4.83 -9.66
C GLN A 150 2.00 -5.08 -10.05
N LEU A 151 2.55 -6.27 -9.76
CA LEU A 151 3.95 -6.55 -10.06
C LEU A 151 4.16 -6.99 -11.52
N ASP A 152 5.34 -6.68 -12.05
CA ASP A 152 5.82 -7.22 -13.31
C ASP A 152 6.30 -8.68 -13.13
N PRO A 153 6.72 -9.37 -14.22
CA PRO A 153 7.24 -10.74 -14.14
C PRO A 153 8.52 -10.91 -13.29
N HIS A 154 9.23 -9.82 -12.98
CA HIS A 154 10.42 -9.78 -12.14
C HIS A 154 10.12 -9.37 -10.69
N TYR A 155 8.84 -9.22 -10.34
CA TYR A 155 8.37 -8.85 -9.01
C TYR A 155 8.70 -7.42 -8.59
N HIS A 156 8.86 -6.51 -9.56
CA HIS A 156 8.94 -5.07 -9.35
C HIS A 156 7.61 -4.39 -9.65
N TYR A 157 7.40 -3.21 -9.09
CA TYR A 157 6.27 -2.37 -9.46
C TYR A 157 6.44 -1.83 -10.88
N LEU A 158 5.35 -1.80 -11.65
CA LEU A 158 5.36 -1.10 -12.93
C LEU A 158 5.62 0.40 -12.65
N PRO A 159 6.55 1.06 -13.35
CA PRO A 159 6.94 2.47 -13.10
C PRO A 159 5.89 3.47 -13.61
N LEU A 160 4.63 3.26 -13.24
CA LEU A 160 3.49 4.10 -13.59
C LEU A 160 3.35 5.23 -12.56
N SER A 161 3.06 6.44 -13.02
CA SER A 161 2.94 7.61 -12.14
C SER A 161 4.21 7.79 -11.29
N ASP A 162 4.16 8.39 -10.09
CA ASP A 162 5.34 8.45 -9.25
C ASP A 162 5.67 7.06 -8.64
N THR A 163 6.36 6.22 -9.42
CA THR A 163 6.87 4.90 -9.01
C THR A 163 8.30 4.72 -9.50
N HIS A 164 9.23 4.36 -8.62
CA HIS A 164 10.62 4.11 -9.04
C HIS A 164 10.73 2.80 -9.83
N VAL A 165 11.56 2.80 -10.89
CA VAL A 165 11.75 1.65 -11.81
C VAL A 165 12.22 0.35 -11.13
N ASP A 166 12.90 0.45 -10.00
CA ASP A 166 13.40 -0.71 -9.24
C ASP A 166 12.63 -0.95 -7.94
N SER A 167 11.51 -0.23 -7.72
CA SER A 167 10.72 -0.40 -6.50
C SER A 167 9.96 -1.72 -6.48
N GLY A 168 9.73 -2.24 -5.28
CA GLY A 168 8.97 -3.46 -5.06
C GLY A 168 8.39 -3.51 -3.64
N PRO A 169 7.70 -4.59 -3.29
CA PRO A 169 7.03 -4.71 -2.00
C PRO A 169 7.97 -4.62 -0.81
N SER A 170 7.55 -3.90 0.22
CA SER A 170 8.23 -3.93 1.51
C SER A 170 8.11 -5.31 2.16
N ARG A 171 9.22 -5.79 2.72
CA ARG A 171 9.34 -7.14 3.30
C ARG A 171 8.27 -7.45 4.34
N HIS A 172 8.08 -6.58 5.32
CA HIS A 172 7.10 -6.80 6.39
C HIS A 172 5.66 -6.93 5.88
N ILE A 173 5.30 -6.28 4.76
CA ILE A 173 3.99 -6.49 4.12
C ILE A 173 3.86 -7.94 3.66
N ILE A 174 4.90 -8.48 3.04
CA ILE A 174 4.91 -9.87 2.58
C ILE A 174 4.88 -10.85 3.76
N GLU A 175 5.58 -10.55 4.85
CA GLU A 175 5.58 -11.37 6.06
C GLU A 175 4.21 -11.38 6.76
N TYR A 176 3.58 -10.21 6.91
CA TYR A 176 2.23 -10.12 7.47
C TYR A 176 1.23 -10.81 6.55
N GLY A 177 1.34 -10.58 5.23
CA GLY A 177 0.53 -11.26 4.23
C GLY A 177 0.67 -12.78 4.27
N LEU A 178 1.89 -13.31 4.48
CA LEU A 178 2.11 -14.75 4.61
C LEU A 178 1.39 -15.33 5.83
N LYS A 179 1.40 -14.59 6.95
CA LYS A 179 0.70 -15.02 8.17
C LYS A 179 -0.82 -14.93 8.04
N ARG A 180 -1.31 -13.84 7.46
CA ARG A 180 -2.72 -13.43 7.53
C ARG A 180 -3.54 -13.85 6.32
N PHE A 181 -2.90 -13.98 5.16
CA PHE A 181 -3.51 -14.35 3.88
C PHE A 181 -2.66 -15.42 3.14
N PRO A 182 -2.35 -16.56 3.78
CA PRO A 182 -1.44 -17.57 3.22
C PRO A 182 -1.88 -18.10 1.85
N GLU A 183 -3.17 -18.12 1.55
CA GLU A 183 -3.74 -18.48 0.25
C GLU A 183 -3.21 -17.62 -0.90
N TYR A 184 -2.79 -16.39 -0.61
CA TYR A 184 -2.32 -15.44 -1.60
C TYR A 184 -0.80 -15.22 -1.53
N PHE A 185 -0.16 -15.43 -0.38
CA PHE A 185 1.26 -15.14 -0.17
C PHE A 185 2.17 -16.38 -0.08
N SER A 186 1.63 -17.56 0.22
CA SER A 186 2.43 -18.78 0.38
C SER A 186 3.18 -19.13 -0.91
N GLY A 187 4.45 -19.51 -0.77
CA GLY A 187 5.32 -19.83 -1.90
C GLY A 187 5.96 -18.62 -2.59
N LYS A 188 5.50 -17.38 -2.29
CA LYS A 188 5.96 -16.16 -2.99
C LYS A 188 7.08 -15.42 -2.27
N TYR A 189 7.20 -15.58 -0.94
CA TYR A 189 8.13 -14.82 -0.10
C TYR A 189 9.59 -14.82 -0.60
N PRO A 190 10.25 -15.97 -0.89
CA PRO A 190 11.65 -15.95 -1.29
C PRO A 190 11.90 -15.32 -2.65
N ALA A 191 10.90 -15.39 -3.55
CA ALA A 191 10.99 -14.84 -4.88
C ALA A 191 10.86 -13.31 -4.87
N ILE A 192 9.98 -12.76 -4.03
CA ILE A 192 9.76 -11.31 -3.91
C ILE A 192 10.87 -10.64 -3.07
N THR A 193 11.28 -11.26 -1.96
CA THR A 193 12.19 -10.62 -0.99
C THR A 193 13.68 -10.87 -1.25
N GLY A 194 14.01 -11.66 -2.29
CA GLY A 194 15.39 -12.00 -2.64
C GLY A 194 16.14 -12.86 -1.61
N GLY A 195 15.45 -13.42 -0.61
CA GLY A 195 16.07 -14.31 0.40
C GLY A 195 16.91 -13.62 1.48
N GLY A 196 16.79 -12.30 1.64
CA GLY A 196 17.45 -11.57 2.74
C GLY A 196 16.91 -11.96 4.13
N ALA A 197 17.53 -11.42 5.19
CA ALA A 197 17.14 -11.70 6.58
C ALA A 197 15.68 -11.28 6.85
N PRO A 198 14.88 -12.14 7.53
CA PRO A 198 13.51 -11.81 7.91
C PRO A 198 13.45 -10.65 8.92
N ASP A 199 12.32 -9.94 8.96
CA ASP A 199 12.08 -8.92 9.97
C ASP A 199 11.73 -9.57 11.32
N GLN A 200 11.68 -8.75 12.38
CA GLN A 200 11.38 -9.20 13.73
C GLN A 200 10.05 -9.96 13.82
N PHE A 201 9.05 -9.57 13.04
CA PHE A 201 7.77 -10.25 13.00
C PHE A 201 7.91 -11.72 12.57
N ALA A 202 8.57 -11.97 11.44
CA ALA A 202 8.80 -13.32 10.96
C ALA A 202 9.53 -14.20 11.99
N LEU A 203 10.46 -13.64 12.79
CA LEU A 203 11.14 -14.39 13.85
C LEU A 203 10.19 -14.94 14.92
N PHE A 204 9.10 -14.24 15.22
CA PHE A 204 8.14 -14.63 16.26
C PHE A 204 6.92 -15.38 15.72
N TYR A 205 6.52 -15.13 14.46
CA TYR A 205 5.20 -15.53 13.98
C TYR A 205 5.19 -16.46 12.76
N LEU A 206 6.32 -16.67 12.10
CA LEU A 206 6.44 -17.50 10.90
C LEU A 206 7.37 -18.69 11.09
N ASP A 207 7.01 -19.81 10.47
CA ASP A 207 7.87 -20.98 10.45
C ASP A 207 8.97 -20.81 9.41
N ARG A 208 10.18 -21.29 9.74
CA ARG A 208 11.31 -21.29 8.81
C ARG A 208 10.98 -21.95 7.46
N LYS A 209 10.16 -23.00 7.48
CA LYS A 209 9.72 -23.71 6.25
C LYS A 209 8.89 -22.80 5.34
N GLU A 210 8.08 -21.91 5.90
CA GLU A 210 7.28 -20.96 5.12
C GLU A 210 8.19 -19.92 4.44
N LEU A 211 9.22 -19.45 5.15
CA LEU A 211 10.22 -18.51 4.64
C LEU A 211 11.16 -19.12 3.60
N GLU A 212 11.34 -20.44 3.57
CA GLU A 212 12.19 -21.15 2.60
C GLU A 212 11.39 -21.71 1.41
N ASN A 213 10.06 -21.72 1.49
CA ASN A 213 9.17 -22.25 0.45
C ASN A 213 9.17 -21.32 -0.78
N LYS A 214 10.08 -21.57 -1.73
CA LYS A 214 10.13 -20.84 -3.00
C LYS A 214 9.36 -21.60 -4.06
N GLN A 215 8.28 -21.00 -4.55
CA GLN A 215 7.50 -21.50 -5.67
C GLN A 215 7.59 -20.53 -6.86
N SER A 216 7.58 -21.08 -8.07
CA SER A 216 7.34 -20.26 -9.26
C SER A 216 5.84 -19.95 -9.31
N PHE A 217 5.49 -18.67 -9.35
CA PHE A 217 4.12 -18.23 -9.51
C PHE A 217 4.00 -17.32 -10.73
N GLN A 218 2.78 -17.26 -11.28
CA GLN A 218 2.40 -16.29 -12.29
C GLN A 218 1.29 -15.44 -11.71
N LEU A 219 1.36 -14.14 -12.00
CA LEU A 219 0.30 -13.22 -11.67
C LEU A 219 -0.73 -13.26 -12.80
N SER A 220 -2.01 -13.24 -12.43
CA SER A 220 -3.10 -13.16 -13.39
C SER A 220 -3.08 -11.83 -14.13
N GLU A 221 -3.70 -11.81 -15.31
CA GLU A 221 -4.10 -10.55 -15.92
C GLU A 221 -5.14 -9.87 -15.04
N ILE A 222 -5.06 -8.55 -14.90
CA ILE A 222 -5.95 -7.81 -14.00
C ILE A 222 -6.34 -6.47 -14.59
N TYR A 223 -7.54 -6.04 -14.26
CA TYR A 223 -8.00 -4.68 -14.42
C TYR A 223 -8.40 -4.14 -13.05
N PHE A 224 -7.84 -3.00 -12.67
CA PHE A 224 -8.19 -2.28 -11.46
C PHE A 224 -9.30 -1.28 -11.81
N PRO A 225 -10.58 -1.56 -11.50
CA PRO A 225 -11.70 -0.76 -11.97
C PRO A 225 -11.79 0.64 -11.35
N ALA A 226 -11.31 0.81 -10.13
CA ALA A 226 -11.28 2.10 -9.45
C ALA A 226 -10.03 2.89 -9.85
N TRP A 227 -8.89 2.21 -9.91
CA TRP A 227 -7.64 2.83 -10.33
C TRP A 227 -7.62 3.12 -11.84
N MET A 228 -8.43 2.42 -12.62
CA MET A 228 -8.56 2.51 -14.08
C MET A 228 -7.25 2.25 -14.81
N THR A 229 -6.66 1.08 -14.51
CA THR A 229 -5.44 0.58 -15.15
C THR A 229 -5.60 -0.91 -15.41
N SER A 230 -5.24 -1.35 -16.61
CA SER A 230 -5.08 -2.78 -16.91
C SER A 230 -3.63 -3.21 -16.84
N ILE A 231 -3.42 -4.47 -16.49
CA ILE A 231 -2.13 -5.14 -16.53
C ILE A 231 -2.33 -6.53 -17.14
N PHE A 232 -1.86 -6.70 -18.36
CA PHE A 232 -1.87 -7.96 -19.09
C PHE A 232 -0.50 -8.59 -19.03
N ARG A 233 -0.46 -9.92 -18.85
CA ARG A 233 0.75 -10.67 -18.57
C ARG A 233 0.77 -11.92 -19.42
N GLN A 234 1.92 -12.19 -20.03
CA GLN A 234 2.16 -13.39 -20.84
C GLN A 234 3.53 -13.96 -20.47
N GLY A 235 3.68 -15.28 -20.50
CA GLY A 235 4.96 -15.93 -20.21
C GLY A 235 5.27 -16.13 -18.71
N ARG A 236 6.49 -16.60 -18.41
CA ARG A 236 7.01 -16.86 -17.05
C ARG A 236 8.10 -15.86 -16.73
N ALA A 237 8.37 -15.59 -15.45
CA ALA A 237 9.36 -14.62 -14.97
C ALA A 237 10.49 -14.21 -15.94
N ASP A 238 11.31 -15.16 -16.40
CA ASP A 238 12.48 -14.97 -17.27
C ASP A 238 12.18 -14.63 -18.74
N THR A 239 11.00 -14.99 -19.22
CA THR A 239 10.51 -14.80 -20.61
C THR A 239 9.21 -14.00 -20.63
N GLY A 240 8.87 -13.41 -19.49
CA GLY A 240 7.59 -12.79 -19.24
C GLY A 240 7.50 -11.46 -19.95
N SER A 241 6.28 -11.10 -20.31
CA SER A 241 5.95 -9.76 -20.75
C SER A 241 4.78 -9.23 -19.96
N VAL A 242 4.77 -7.92 -19.78
CA VAL A 242 3.67 -7.19 -19.17
C VAL A 242 3.34 -5.98 -20.03
N LEU A 243 2.06 -5.80 -20.31
CA LEU A 243 1.50 -4.63 -20.98
C LEU A 243 0.54 -3.95 -19.99
N SER A 244 0.66 -2.64 -19.84
CA SER A 244 -0.30 -1.84 -19.09
C SER A 244 -0.84 -0.69 -19.92
N LEU A 245 -2.16 -0.48 -19.82
CA LEU A 245 -2.83 0.73 -20.30
C LEU A 245 -3.37 1.49 -19.08
N VAL A 246 -2.93 2.73 -18.92
CA VAL A 246 -3.35 3.62 -17.83
C VAL A 246 -4.37 4.61 -18.34
N PHE A 247 -5.50 4.78 -17.64
CA PHE A 247 -6.52 5.78 -17.95
C PHE A 247 -7.19 6.23 -16.66
N ASN A 248 -6.38 6.66 -15.71
CA ASN A 248 -6.83 6.98 -14.36
C ASN A 248 -7.33 8.44 -14.23
N PRO A 249 -8.26 8.74 -13.30
CA PRO A 249 -8.60 10.12 -12.94
C PRO A 249 -7.38 10.93 -12.47
N LYS A 250 -7.51 12.24 -12.26
CA LYS A 250 -6.42 13.04 -11.68
C LYS A 250 -6.10 12.58 -10.24
N GLY A 251 -4.88 12.84 -9.77
CA GLY A 251 -4.41 12.48 -8.42
C GLY A 251 -3.03 13.07 -8.13
N GLY A 252 -2.67 13.28 -6.85
CA GLY A 252 -1.49 14.09 -6.48
C GLY A 252 -0.15 13.61 -7.08
N HIS A 253 0.00 12.29 -7.18
CA HIS A 253 1.21 11.63 -7.66
C HIS A 253 1.02 10.94 -9.02
N ARG A 254 -0.08 11.23 -9.72
CA ARG A 254 -0.36 10.74 -11.07
C ARG A 254 0.27 11.67 -12.13
N HIS A 255 0.48 11.15 -13.33
CA HIS A 255 1.05 11.92 -14.45
C HIS A 255 -0.04 12.32 -15.45
N GLN A 256 0.30 13.17 -16.43
CA GLN A 256 -0.58 13.60 -17.52
C GLN A 256 -0.61 12.56 -18.66
N ASP A 257 -0.97 11.32 -18.32
CA ASP A 257 -0.60 10.11 -19.07
C ASP A 257 -1.78 9.19 -19.46
N ASN A 258 -3.00 9.71 -19.53
CA ASN A 258 -4.14 8.90 -19.94
C ASN A 258 -3.93 8.31 -21.34
N LEU A 259 -4.25 7.03 -21.44
CA LEU A 259 -4.01 6.14 -22.56
C LEU A 259 -2.53 5.85 -22.84
N SER A 260 -1.60 6.12 -21.93
CA SER A 260 -0.20 5.68 -22.06
C SER A 260 -0.07 4.16 -22.01
N LEU A 261 0.89 3.64 -22.77
CA LEU A 261 1.30 2.24 -22.71
C LEU A 261 2.62 2.09 -21.95
N TYR A 262 2.66 1.07 -21.09
CA TYR A 262 3.90 0.50 -20.59
C TYR A 262 4.02 -0.91 -21.14
N TYR A 263 5.15 -1.25 -21.75
CA TYR A 263 5.41 -2.60 -22.24
C TYR A 263 6.82 -3.05 -21.88
N PHE A 264 6.90 -4.14 -21.14
CA PHE A 264 8.13 -4.80 -20.77
C PHE A 264 8.10 -6.24 -21.29
N ALA A 265 9.19 -6.70 -21.90
CA ALA A 265 9.31 -8.05 -22.41
C ALA A 265 10.77 -8.51 -22.42
N ASN A 266 11.01 -9.79 -22.16
CA ASN A 266 12.34 -10.41 -22.23
C ASN A 266 13.42 -9.66 -21.43
N GLY A 267 13.07 -9.22 -20.22
CA GLY A 267 14.01 -8.53 -19.33
C GLY A 267 14.31 -7.07 -19.71
N THR A 268 13.56 -6.46 -20.65
CA THR A 268 13.77 -5.08 -21.07
C THR A 268 12.48 -4.29 -21.22
N GLY A 269 12.53 -3.00 -20.88
CA GLY A 269 11.45 -2.04 -21.15
C GLY A 269 11.42 -1.69 -22.63
N VAL A 270 10.46 -2.27 -23.36
CA VAL A 270 10.26 -2.02 -24.80
C VAL A 270 9.57 -0.68 -25.01
N LEU A 271 8.52 -0.41 -24.24
CA LEU A 271 7.87 0.89 -24.09
C LEU A 271 7.96 1.25 -22.60
N GLY A 272 9.11 1.80 -22.20
CA GLY A 272 9.39 2.15 -20.82
C GLY A 272 8.67 3.41 -20.35
N ASP A 273 8.60 3.59 -19.04
CA ASP A 273 8.21 4.82 -18.37
C ASP A 273 9.31 5.18 -17.36
N GLN A 274 9.52 6.47 -17.13
CA GLN A 274 10.52 6.92 -16.16
C GLN A 274 10.00 6.86 -14.73
N GLY A 275 8.68 6.85 -14.55
CA GLY A 275 8.06 6.79 -13.24
C GLY A 275 8.50 7.94 -12.34
N TYR A 276 9.12 7.66 -11.19
CA TYR A 276 9.64 8.69 -10.28
C TYR A 276 11.15 8.70 -10.21
N VAL A 277 11.76 9.89 -10.19
CA VAL A 277 13.22 10.08 -10.08
C VAL A 277 13.64 10.96 -8.89
N GLY A 278 12.76 11.12 -7.89
CA GLY A 278 13.01 11.95 -6.71
C GLY A 278 12.63 13.42 -6.91
N ASP A 279 12.55 14.21 -5.84
CA ASP A 279 12.12 15.62 -5.86
C ASP A 279 13.14 16.54 -6.57
N MET A 280 13.12 16.51 -7.90
CA MET A 280 14.09 17.16 -8.76
C MET A 280 13.37 17.99 -9.84
N PRO A 281 13.99 19.06 -10.39
CA PRO A 281 13.37 19.88 -11.45
C PRO A 281 12.88 19.09 -12.67
N ILE A 282 13.50 17.93 -12.95
CA ILE A 282 13.10 17.02 -14.03
C ILE A 282 11.71 16.39 -13.83
N ASN A 283 11.16 16.39 -12.62
CA ASN A 283 9.80 15.88 -12.37
C ASN A 283 8.74 16.60 -13.18
N ARG A 284 8.97 17.88 -13.53
CA ARG A 284 8.07 18.60 -14.43
C ARG A 284 8.00 17.94 -15.81
N TRP A 285 9.14 17.48 -16.34
CA TRP A 285 9.17 16.76 -17.61
C TRP A 285 8.52 15.38 -17.48
N ILE A 286 8.87 14.63 -16.43
CA ILE A 286 8.41 13.26 -16.21
C ILE A 286 6.91 13.16 -15.95
N ARG A 287 6.29 14.22 -15.39
CA ARG A 287 4.83 14.30 -15.22
C ARG A 287 4.10 14.78 -16.47
N SER A 288 4.81 15.37 -17.44
CA SER A 288 4.22 15.93 -18.65
C SER A 288 3.78 14.82 -19.60
N THR A 289 2.77 15.09 -20.41
CA THR A 289 2.26 14.17 -21.42
C THR A 289 3.33 13.75 -22.43
N LYS A 290 4.30 14.63 -22.68
CA LYS A 290 5.35 14.46 -23.68
C LYS A 290 6.41 13.41 -23.29
N SER A 291 6.44 12.98 -22.02
CA SER A 291 7.38 11.95 -21.57
C SER A 291 6.85 10.51 -21.67
N HIS A 292 5.62 10.33 -22.16
CA HIS A 292 4.90 9.04 -22.10
C HIS A 292 4.62 8.44 -23.47
N ASN A 293 4.37 7.14 -23.52
CA ASN A 293 4.07 6.41 -24.76
C ASN A 293 2.59 6.58 -25.16
N LEU A 294 2.20 7.80 -25.51
CA LEU A 294 0.83 8.18 -25.88
C LEU A 294 0.80 9.08 -27.11
N VAL A 295 -0.38 9.51 -27.53
CA VAL A 295 -0.53 10.50 -28.62
C VAL A 295 -0.63 11.90 -28.01
N VAL A 296 0.26 12.80 -28.44
CA VAL A 296 0.23 14.22 -28.08
C VAL A 296 -0.61 14.98 -29.10
N VAL A 297 -1.54 15.81 -28.63
CA VAL A 297 -2.41 16.64 -29.48
C VAL A 297 -1.94 18.10 -29.38
N ASP A 298 -1.70 18.73 -30.52
CA ASP A 298 -1.34 20.16 -30.63
C ASP A 298 -0.19 20.59 -29.69
N ASP A 299 0.81 19.71 -29.51
CA ASP A 299 1.96 19.91 -28.61
C ASP A 299 1.57 20.31 -27.16
N SER A 300 0.36 19.94 -26.74
CA SER A 300 -0.23 20.29 -25.45
C SER A 300 -0.18 19.12 -24.47
N ASP A 301 -0.06 19.42 -23.18
CA ASP A 301 -0.27 18.42 -22.14
C ASP A 301 -1.76 18.15 -21.92
N GLN A 302 -2.08 16.96 -21.44
CA GLN A 302 -3.44 16.57 -21.06
C GLN A 302 -3.95 17.38 -19.87
N ILE A 303 -5.27 17.55 -19.79
CA ILE A 303 -5.97 18.16 -18.65
C ILE A 303 -5.57 17.44 -17.34
N PHE A 304 -5.15 18.24 -16.36
CA PHE A 304 -4.72 17.73 -15.05
C PHE A 304 -4.90 18.75 -13.93
N TYR A 305 -4.61 20.02 -14.22
CA TYR A 305 -4.75 21.16 -13.31
C TYR A 305 -5.95 22.03 -13.67
N GLY A 306 -6.49 22.75 -12.69
CA GLY A 306 -7.62 23.67 -12.87
C GLY A 306 -8.99 23.02 -12.64
N ASP A 307 -10.02 23.74 -13.09
CA ASP A 307 -11.43 23.34 -12.90
C ASP A 307 -11.90 22.26 -13.89
N GLU A 308 -11.19 22.10 -15.00
CA GLU A 308 -11.44 21.02 -15.95
C GLU A 308 -10.90 19.68 -15.41
N GLU A 309 -11.62 18.60 -15.71
CA GLU A 309 -11.26 17.27 -15.27
C GLU A 309 -11.15 16.31 -16.45
N ARG A 310 -10.07 15.53 -16.49
CA ARG A 310 -9.96 14.41 -17.41
C ARG A 310 -10.97 13.34 -17.00
N VAL A 311 -11.80 12.90 -17.94
CA VAL A 311 -12.83 11.88 -17.71
C VAL A 311 -12.47 10.63 -18.49
N PRO A 312 -11.78 9.67 -17.86
CA PRO A 312 -11.53 8.37 -18.47
C PRO A 312 -12.75 7.46 -18.47
N ALA A 313 -12.82 6.55 -19.44
CA ALA A 313 -13.82 5.50 -19.47
C ALA A 313 -13.28 4.22 -20.12
N LEU A 314 -13.54 3.09 -19.47
CA LEU A 314 -13.40 1.77 -20.10
C LEU A 314 -14.51 1.60 -21.15
N LYS A 315 -14.14 1.17 -22.35
CA LYS A 315 -15.08 0.83 -23.43
C LYS A 315 -15.26 -0.67 -23.57
N LEU A 316 -14.15 -1.39 -23.57
CA LEU A 316 -14.17 -2.82 -23.80
C LEU A 316 -12.96 -3.45 -23.10
N LEU A 317 -13.18 -4.59 -22.48
CA LEU A 317 -12.12 -5.44 -21.98
C LEU A 317 -12.54 -6.88 -22.21
N ALA A 318 -11.65 -7.67 -22.82
CA ALA A 318 -11.83 -9.10 -22.89
C ALA A 318 -10.48 -9.80 -22.84
N THR A 319 -10.47 -10.95 -22.18
CA THR A 319 -9.31 -11.82 -22.08
C THR A 319 -9.68 -13.23 -22.56
N SER A 320 -8.71 -13.90 -23.15
CA SER A 320 -8.80 -15.28 -23.60
C SER A 320 -7.43 -15.93 -23.47
N PRO A 321 -7.31 -17.26 -23.56
CA PRO A 321 -6.00 -17.92 -23.52
C PRO A 321 -4.99 -17.49 -24.60
N LYS A 322 -5.43 -16.79 -25.67
CA LYS A 322 -4.58 -16.39 -26.80
C LYS A 322 -4.39 -14.88 -26.95
N VAL A 323 -5.36 -14.11 -26.50
CA VAL A 323 -5.40 -12.66 -26.70
C VAL A 323 -6.16 -12.02 -25.56
N SER A 324 -5.61 -10.91 -25.09
CA SER A 324 -6.23 -10.00 -24.14
C SER A 324 -6.14 -8.62 -24.74
N PHE A 325 -7.23 -7.88 -24.67
CA PHE A 325 -7.29 -6.54 -25.22
C PHE A 325 -8.13 -5.63 -24.34
N ILE A 326 -7.79 -4.36 -24.41
CA ILE A 326 -8.50 -3.31 -23.71
C ILE A 326 -8.69 -2.11 -24.62
N GLU A 327 -9.86 -1.50 -24.49
CA GLU A 327 -10.17 -0.25 -25.12
C GLU A 327 -10.66 0.74 -24.08
N ALA A 328 -10.02 1.92 -24.08
CA ALA A 328 -10.38 3.02 -23.21
C ALA A 328 -10.36 4.33 -23.98
N GLU A 329 -11.13 5.29 -23.48
CA GLU A 329 -11.10 6.69 -23.92
C GLU A 329 -10.85 7.61 -22.73
N SER A 330 -10.45 8.85 -23.00
CA SER A 330 -10.41 9.89 -21.98
C SER A 330 -10.67 11.26 -22.57
N LYS A 331 -11.45 12.08 -21.86
CA LYS A 331 -11.58 13.53 -22.15
C LYS A 331 -10.35 14.30 -21.65
N ALA A 332 -9.17 13.89 -22.11
CA ALA A 332 -7.89 14.43 -21.67
C ALA A 332 -7.46 15.65 -22.50
N TYR A 333 -8.04 15.85 -23.69
CA TYR A 333 -7.77 16.96 -24.59
C TYR A 333 -9.07 17.67 -24.97
N PRO A 334 -9.26 18.95 -24.61
CA PRO A 334 -10.48 19.68 -24.97
C PRO A 334 -10.59 19.95 -26.48
N GLN A 335 -9.48 19.84 -27.21
CA GLN A 335 -9.44 20.00 -28.68
C GLN A 335 -10.05 18.81 -29.43
N CYS A 336 -10.18 17.65 -28.77
CA CYS A 336 -10.61 16.40 -29.40
C CYS A 336 -12.07 16.08 -29.06
N SER A 337 -12.86 15.72 -30.08
CA SER A 337 -14.16 15.06 -29.85
C SER A 337 -14.01 13.61 -29.42
N GLU A 338 -12.89 12.96 -29.77
CA GLU A 338 -12.55 11.58 -29.39
C GLU A 338 -11.05 11.44 -29.17
N TYR A 339 -10.66 10.87 -28.04
CA TYR A 339 -9.29 10.46 -27.72
C TYR A 339 -9.36 9.08 -27.06
N ARG A 340 -9.01 8.05 -27.85
CA ARG A 340 -9.30 6.64 -27.57
C ARG A 340 -8.14 5.75 -28.02
N ARG A 341 -7.94 4.63 -27.34
CA ARG A 341 -6.91 3.63 -27.64
C ARG A 341 -7.44 2.22 -27.42
N LEU A 342 -7.19 1.35 -28.40
CA LEU A 342 -7.26 -0.10 -28.30
C LEU A 342 -5.83 -0.63 -28.15
N ALA A 343 -5.59 -1.47 -27.15
CA ALA A 343 -4.30 -2.09 -26.85
C ALA A 343 -4.43 -3.60 -26.77
#